data_AF-A0A7Y3BX96-F1
#
_entry.id   AF-A0A7Y3BX96-F1
#
_cell.length_a   1.000
_cell.length_b   1.000
_cell.length_c   1.000
_cell.angle_alpha   90.00
_cell.angle_beta   90.00
_cell.angle_gamma   90.00
#
_symmetry.space_group_name_H-M   'P 1'
#
loop_
_entity.id
_entity.type
_entity.pdbx_description
1 polymer ?
#
loop_
_entity_poly.entity_id
_entity_poly.type
_entity_poly.pdbx_seq_one_letter_code
_entity_poly.pdbx_strand_id
1 'polypeptide(L)'
;IGGEVGYYTFNWAWAVRGWIDTLFGGIGLRRGRRHPEVVHQGESLDFWRVNVVEPPHRLLLAAEMKLPGEAFLEWVVDDSESTTRLRQTAYFAPRGLLGRLYWYALLPFHGAIFGPMAKRIVEAAASRPGAIETGEERTPPR
;
A
#
# COMPACT_ATOMS: atom_id res chain seq x y z
N ILE A 1 -7.12 -3.28 -1.97
CA ILE A 1 -6.36 -2.47 -0.99
C ILE A 1 -7.31 -1.38 -0.48
N GLY A 2 -7.55 -1.33 0.83
CA GLY A 2 -8.53 -0.43 1.46
C GLY A 2 -9.99 -0.95 1.41
N GLY A 3 -10.89 -0.34 2.18
CA GLY A 3 -12.30 -0.73 2.28
C GLY A 3 -12.57 -2.01 3.11
N GLU A 4 -13.59 -2.81 2.77
CA GLU A 4 -13.94 -4.08 3.46
C GLU A 4 -12.80 -5.13 3.43
N VAL A 5 -11.87 -4.93 2.50
CA VAL A 5 -10.69 -5.75 2.28
C VAL A 5 -9.53 -5.37 3.22
N GLY A 6 -9.57 -4.16 3.78
CA GLY A 6 -8.53 -3.59 4.64
C GLY A 6 -7.20 -3.34 3.92
N TYR A 7 -6.17 -2.98 4.70
CA TYR A 7 -4.78 -2.89 4.24
C TYR A 7 -4.02 -4.21 4.42
N TYR A 8 -4.72 -5.35 4.51
CA TYR A 8 -4.20 -6.73 4.60
C TYR A 8 -3.14 -7.03 5.68
N THR A 9 -2.68 -6.04 6.44
CA THR A 9 -1.71 -6.16 7.54
C THR A 9 -2.00 -5.12 8.62
N PHE A 10 -1.97 -5.59 9.86
CA PHE A 10 -1.97 -4.78 11.07
C PHE A 10 -3.06 -3.70 11.12
N ASN A 11 -4.33 -4.08 10.86
CA ASN A 11 -5.52 -3.25 11.14
C ASN A 11 -5.44 -2.59 12.54
N TRP A 12 -4.77 -3.22 13.51
CA TRP A 12 -4.55 -2.67 14.84
C TRP A 12 -3.49 -1.56 14.91
N ALA A 13 -2.42 -1.58 14.12
CA ALA A 13 -1.43 -0.51 14.09
C ALA A 13 -2.04 0.75 13.45
N TRP A 14 -2.84 0.55 12.40
CA TRP A 14 -3.64 1.60 11.77
C TRP A 14 -4.79 2.08 12.68
N ALA A 15 -5.39 1.20 13.48
CA ALA A 15 -6.39 1.57 14.49
C ALA A 15 -5.80 2.37 15.64
N VAL A 16 -4.67 1.93 16.22
CA VAL A 16 -3.91 2.67 17.24
C VAL A 16 -3.48 4.03 16.67
N ARG A 17 -3.05 4.08 15.41
CA ARG A 17 -2.66 5.35 14.78
C ARG A 17 -3.83 6.27 14.48
N GLY A 18 -4.98 5.72 14.07
CA GLY A 18 -6.24 6.46 13.92
C GLY A 18 -6.77 6.98 15.25
N TRP A 19 -6.55 6.24 16.34
CA TRP A 19 -6.85 6.69 17.71
C TRP A 19 -5.94 7.86 18.13
N ILE A 20 -4.63 7.76 17.87
CA ILE A 20 -3.67 8.85 18.09
C ILE A 20 -4.02 10.07 17.23
N ASP A 21 -4.37 9.89 15.96
CA ASP A 21 -4.77 10.98 15.06
C ASP A 21 -6.04 11.67 15.57
N THR A 22 -7.03 10.91 16.04
CA THR A 22 -8.27 11.44 16.65
C THR A 22 -7.97 12.24 17.93
N LEU A 23 -7.05 11.76 18.78
CA LEU A 23 -6.59 12.47 19.98
C LEU A 23 -5.88 13.81 19.66
N PHE A 24 -5.23 13.93 18.50
CA PHE A 24 -4.58 15.16 18.03
C PHE A 24 -5.42 15.94 17.00
N GLY A 25 -6.73 15.67 16.90
CA GLY A 25 -7.68 16.41 16.05
C GLY A 25 -7.49 16.16 14.55
N GLY A 26 -7.18 14.94 14.16
CA GLY A 26 -7.13 14.45 12.79
C GLY A 26 -8.45 13.81 12.34
N ILE A 27 -8.51 13.34 11.09
CA ILE A 27 -9.76 13.17 10.32
C ILE A 27 -10.45 11.81 10.62
N GLY A 28 -9.78 10.89 11.33
CA GLY A 28 -10.33 9.58 11.69
C GLY A 28 -10.36 8.57 10.53
N LEU A 29 -10.72 7.31 10.83
CA LEU A 29 -10.63 6.14 9.92
C LEU A 29 -11.73 6.02 8.86
N ARG A 30 -12.48 7.07 8.54
CA ARG A 30 -13.72 6.94 7.74
C ARG A 30 -13.85 7.97 6.62
N ARG A 31 -13.13 7.72 5.53
CA ARG A 31 -13.59 8.09 4.18
C ARG A 31 -13.64 6.83 3.33
N GLY A 32 -14.86 6.32 3.12
CA GLY A 32 -15.09 5.16 2.26
C GLY A 32 -14.71 5.42 0.81
N ARG A 33 -14.66 4.35 0.01
CA ARG A 33 -14.42 4.40 -1.43
C ARG A 33 -15.68 4.80 -2.20
N ARG A 34 -15.50 5.53 -3.31
CA ARG A 34 -16.56 5.76 -4.31
C ARG A 34 -16.84 4.50 -5.14
N HIS A 35 -15.79 3.80 -5.58
CA HIS A 35 -15.90 2.59 -6.39
C HIS A 35 -14.95 1.49 -5.85
N PRO A 36 -15.37 0.21 -5.83
CA PRO A 36 -14.58 -0.87 -5.25
C PRO A 36 -13.28 -1.17 -6.02
N GLU A 37 -13.29 -1.00 -7.35
CA GLU A 37 -12.17 -1.41 -8.21
C GLU A 37 -11.49 -0.28 -8.97
N VAL A 38 -12.16 0.86 -9.15
CA VAL A 38 -11.67 1.99 -9.95
C VAL A 38 -11.35 3.13 -9.00
N VAL A 39 -10.20 3.77 -9.20
CA VAL A 39 -9.79 4.94 -8.43
C VAL A 39 -9.29 6.02 -9.37
N HIS A 40 -9.64 7.26 -9.05
CA HIS A 40 -9.18 8.43 -9.78
C HIS A 40 -8.23 9.26 -8.92
N GLN A 41 -7.37 10.06 -9.58
CA GLN A 41 -6.51 11.00 -8.89
C GLN A 41 -7.35 11.94 -8.01
N GLY A 42 -6.86 12.18 -6.79
CA GLY A 42 -7.54 12.99 -5.79
C GLY A 42 -8.58 12.25 -4.95
N GLU A 43 -8.97 11.02 -5.30
CA GLU A 43 -9.92 10.25 -4.49
C GLU A 43 -9.30 9.78 -3.17
N SER A 44 -10.13 9.69 -2.13
CA SER A 44 -9.73 9.17 -0.82
C SER A 44 -9.92 7.67 -0.73
N LEU A 45 -8.91 7.00 -0.18
CA LEU A 45 -8.87 5.58 0.17
C LEU A 45 -8.58 5.48 1.67
N ASP A 46 -9.62 5.46 2.48
CA ASP A 46 -9.53 5.49 3.95
C ASP A 46 -8.79 6.75 4.45
N PHE A 47 -7.52 6.63 4.79
CA PHE A 47 -6.63 7.72 5.24
C PHE A 47 -5.56 8.11 4.21
N TRP A 48 -5.68 7.58 3.00
CA TRP A 48 -4.84 7.93 1.87
C TRP A 48 -5.61 8.76 0.86
N ARG A 49 -4.89 9.59 0.12
CA ARG A 49 -5.36 10.22 -1.11
C ARG A 49 -4.60 9.65 -2.29
N VAL A 50 -5.31 9.35 -3.37
CA VAL A 50 -4.70 8.98 -4.64
C VAL A 50 -3.95 10.19 -5.18
N ASN A 51 -2.63 10.11 -5.18
CA ASN A 51 -1.77 11.16 -5.70
C ASN A 51 -1.49 10.96 -7.19
N VAL A 52 -1.22 9.72 -7.60
CA VAL A 52 -1.01 9.34 -9.02
C VAL A 52 -1.71 8.02 -9.28
N VAL A 53 -2.37 7.91 -10.43
CA VAL A 53 -2.93 6.66 -10.94
C VAL A 53 -2.68 6.60 -12.45
N GLU A 54 -1.91 5.62 -12.89
CA GLU A 54 -1.53 5.39 -14.29
C GLU A 54 -1.72 3.89 -14.59
N PRO A 55 -2.95 3.43 -14.90
CA PRO A 55 -3.19 2.02 -15.17
C PRO A 55 -2.49 1.54 -16.46
N PRO A 56 -1.96 0.31 -16.51
CA PRO A 56 -1.83 -0.67 -15.42
C PRO A 56 -0.55 -0.50 -14.56
N HIS A 57 0.27 0.51 -14.85
CA HIS A 57 1.67 0.58 -14.41
C HIS A 57 1.90 1.13 -13.02
N ARG A 58 1.09 2.09 -12.52
CA ARG A 58 1.46 2.82 -11.30
C ARG A 58 0.28 3.31 -10.49
N LEU A 59 0.42 3.22 -9.17
CA LEU A 59 -0.45 3.82 -8.17
C LEU A 59 0.40 4.44 -7.06
N LEU A 60 0.25 5.73 -6.81
CA LEU A 60 0.88 6.45 -5.70
C LEU A 60 -0.20 7.00 -4.78
N LEU A 61 -0.10 6.65 -3.51
CA LEU A 61 -0.96 7.16 -2.45
C LEU A 61 -0.18 8.08 -1.52
N ALA A 62 -0.79 9.19 -1.12
CA ALA A 62 -0.27 10.11 -0.10
C ALA A 62 -1.10 9.98 1.19
N ALA A 63 -0.43 9.87 2.34
CA ALA A 63 -1.13 9.78 3.63
C ALA A 63 -1.70 11.14 4.03
N GLU A 64 -2.97 11.19 4.42
CA GLU A 64 -3.63 12.42 4.86
C GLU A 64 -3.58 12.64 6.39
N MET A 65 -3.13 11.63 7.14
CA MET A 65 -3.07 11.70 8.60
C MET A 65 -1.95 12.65 9.10
N LYS A 66 -2.10 13.22 10.29
CA LYS A 66 -1.09 14.12 10.88
C LYS A 66 0.16 13.33 11.26
N LEU A 67 1.22 13.42 10.47
CA LEU A 67 2.52 12.80 10.74
C LEU A 67 3.58 13.89 10.96
N PRO A 68 4.67 13.60 11.69
CA PRO A 68 5.84 14.47 11.74
C PRO A 68 6.65 14.37 10.43
N GLY A 69 5.97 14.51 9.28
CA GLY A 69 6.49 14.23 7.95
C GLY A 69 5.36 13.96 6.96
N GLU A 70 5.72 13.58 5.75
CA GLU A 70 4.80 13.12 4.70
C GLU A 70 5.09 11.66 4.39
N ALA A 71 4.04 10.85 4.23
CA ALA A 71 4.17 9.44 3.89
C ALA A 71 3.51 9.15 2.56
N PHE A 72 4.16 8.34 1.74
CA PHE A 72 3.63 7.88 0.47
C PHE A 72 3.78 6.37 0.35
N LEU A 73 2.85 5.74 -0.35
CA LEU A 73 2.90 4.32 -0.69
C LEU A 73 2.69 4.16 -2.19
N GLU A 74 3.70 3.63 -2.85
CA GLU A 74 3.73 3.43 -4.29
C GLU A 74 3.68 1.94 -4.62
N TRP A 75 2.90 1.61 -5.64
CA TRP A 75 3.02 0.37 -6.38
C TRP A 75 3.35 0.68 -7.83
N VAL A 76 4.36 0.00 -8.35
CA VAL A 76 4.71 -0.01 -9.77
C VAL A 76 4.67 -1.45 -10.26
N VAL A 77 4.06 -1.63 -11.43
CA VAL A 77 3.96 -2.91 -12.14
C VAL A 77 4.82 -2.81 -13.38
N ASP A 78 5.87 -3.61 -13.42
CA ASP A 78 6.77 -3.75 -14.56
C ASP A 78 6.48 -5.11 -15.22
N ASP A 79 5.93 -5.09 -16.42
CA ASP A 79 5.65 -6.31 -17.21
C ASP A 79 6.91 -6.71 -18.01
N SER A 80 7.26 -7.99 -17.92
CA SER A 80 8.24 -8.68 -18.77
C SER A 80 7.51 -9.76 -19.58
N GLU A 81 8.13 -10.27 -20.65
CA GLU A 81 7.51 -11.18 -21.62
C GLU A 81 6.80 -12.40 -21.00
N SER A 82 7.27 -12.89 -19.85
CA SER A 82 6.70 -14.05 -19.15
C SER A 82 6.43 -13.83 -17.66
N THR A 83 6.78 -12.66 -17.12
CA THR A 83 6.65 -12.39 -15.67
C THR A 83 6.24 -10.94 -15.42
N THR A 84 5.35 -10.74 -14.45
CA THR A 84 4.99 -9.39 -13.97
C THR A 84 5.68 -9.15 -12.63
N ARG A 85 6.40 -8.04 -12.52
CA ARG A 85 7.06 -7.63 -11.28
C ARG A 85 6.28 -6.52 -10.59
N LEU A 86 5.82 -6.78 -9.37
CA LEU A 86 5.26 -5.77 -8.49
C LEU A 86 6.37 -5.16 -7.60
N ARG A 87 6.63 -3.86 -7.75
CA ARG A 87 7.45 -3.09 -6.83
C ARG A 87 6.56 -2.29 -5.89
N GLN A 88 6.60 -2.62 -4.60
CA GLN A 88 5.97 -1.84 -3.55
C GLN A 88 7.02 -0.97 -2.85
N THR A 89 6.78 0.33 -2.73
CA THR A 89 7.73 1.26 -2.09
C THR A 89 7.00 2.19 -1.13
N ALA A 90 7.45 2.24 0.12
CA ALA A 90 6.98 3.20 1.12
C ALA A 90 8.00 4.34 1.24
N TYR A 91 7.56 5.57 0.98
CA TYR A 91 8.38 6.76 1.13
C TYR A 91 7.96 7.53 2.38
N PHE A 92 8.93 8.10 3.08
CA PHE A 92 8.67 9.01 4.18
C PHE A 92 9.62 10.21 4.10
N ALA A 93 9.04 11.41 4.05
CA ALA A 93 9.76 12.67 4.11
C ALA A 93 9.64 13.23 5.55
N PRO A 94 10.59 12.93 6.46
CA PRO A 94 10.52 13.37 7.84
C PRO A 94 10.64 14.89 7.96
N ARG A 95 9.81 15.50 8.81
CA ARG A 95 9.93 16.93 9.19
C ARG A 95 10.62 17.05 10.55
N GLY A 96 11.76 17.75 10.57
CA GLY A 96 12.52 18.02 11.79
C GLY A 96 13.06 16.77 12.49
N LEU A 97 13.50 16.94 13.74
CA LEU A 97 14.10 15.87 14.54
C LEU A 97 13.06 14.79 14.92
N LEU A 98 11.85 15.22 15.31
CA LEU A 98 10.76 14.30 15.68
C LEU A 98 10.37 13.39 14.52
N GLY A 99 10.37 13.91 13.29
CA GLY A 99 10.11 13.10 12.09
C GLY A 99 11.15 12.01 11.88
N ARG A 100 12.43 12.34 12.04
CA ARG A 100 13.53 11.36 11.90
C ARG A 100 13.45 10.30 12.99
N LEU A 101 13.21 10.69 14.24
CA LEU A 101 13.08 9.75 15.34
C LEU A 101 11.90 8.79 15.12
N TYR A 102 10.76 9.34 14.69
CA TYR A 102 9.58 8.55 14.31
C TYR A 102 9.90 7.55 13.20
N TRP A 103 10.60 7.98 12.15
CA TRP A 103 10.99 7.12 11.04
C TRP A 103 11.86 5.93 11.48
N TYR A 104 12.92 6.20 12.25
CA TYR A 104 13.83 5.16 12.73
C TYR A 104 13.17 4.21 13.73
N ALA A 105 12.29 4.73 14.60
CA ALA A 105 11.55 3.89 15.54
C ALA A 105 10.64 2.87 14.82
N LEU A 106 10.13 3.22 13.65
CA LEU A 106 9.28 2.35 12.85
C LEU A 106 10.05 1.39 11.95
N LEU A 107 11.34 1.63 11.68
CA LEU A 107 12.17 0.80 10.80
C LEU A 107 12.01 -0.73 11.01
N PRO A 108 12.08 -1.28 12.25
CA PRO A 108 11.92 -2.72 12.46
C PRO A 108 10.52 -3.26 12.10
N PHE A 109 9.49 -2.40 12.10
CA PHE A 109 8.11 -2.80 11.80
C PHE A 109 7.78 -2.76 10.31
N HIS A 110 8.56 -2.03 9.49
CA HIS A 110 8.29 -1.87 8.06
C HIS A 110 8.24 -3.23 7.33
N GLY A 111 9.18 -4.14 7.61
CA GLY A 111 9.21 -5.47 6.99
C GLY A 111 7.96 -6.30 7.32
N ALA A 112 7.49 -6.22 8.57
CA ALA A 112 6.30 -6.94 9.03
C ALA A 112 4.98 -6.36 8.47
N ILE A 113 4.98 -5.10 8.07
CA ILE A 113 3.80 -4.42 7.49
C ILE A 113 3.79 -4.58 5.97
N PHE A 114 4.85 -4.20 5.27
CA PHE A 114 4.84 -4.11 3.81
C PHE A 114 5.09 -5.47 3.13
N GLY A 115 5.90 -6.36 3.72
CA GLY A 115 6.20 -7.66 3.14
C GLY A 115 4.95 -8.53 2.92
N PRO A 116 4.12 -8.77 3.95
CA PRO A 116 2.90 -9.54 3.78
C PRO A 116 1.87 -8.85 2.89
N MET A 117 1.83 -7.50 2.87
CA MET A 117 0.96 -6.74 1.97
C MET A 117 1.28 -7.04 0.50
N ALA A 118 2.56 -6.95 0.10
CA ALA A 118 2.99 -7.29 -1.25
C ALA A 118 2.60 -8.72 -1.62
N LYS A 119 2.87 -9.68 -0.73
CA LYS A 119 2.56 -11.10 -0.96
C LYS A 119 1.07 -11.34 -1.21
N ARG A 120 0.19 -10.73 -0.40
CA ARG A 120 -1.27 -10.85 -0.56
C ARG A 120 -1.77 -10.21 -1.85
N ILE A 121 -1.17 -9.10 -2.30
CA ILE A 121 -1.52 -8.49 -3.58
C ILE A 121 -1.21 -9.46 -4.72
N VAL A 122 -0.03 -10.10 -4.70
CA VAL A 122 0.37 -11.10 -5.71
C VAL A 122 -0.55 -12.32 -5.68
N GLU A 123 -0.84 -12.89 -4.50
CA GLU A 123 -1.77 -14.02 -4.35
C GLU A 123 -3.17 -13.69 -4.86
N ALA A 124 -3.69 -12.49 -4.55
CA ALA A 124 -5.00 -12.05 -5.01
C ALA A 124 -5.02 -11.77 -6.52
N ALA A 125 -3.90 -11.35 -7.12
CA ALA A 125 -3.79 -11.21 -8.56
C ALA A 125 -3.80 -12.57 -9.27
N ALA A 126 -3.06 -13.55 -8.74
CA ALA A 126 -3.00 -14.91 -9.29
C ALA A 126 -4.33 -15.68 -9.19
N SER A 127 -5.17 -15.39 -8.21
CA SER A 127 -6.49 -16.03 -8.05
C SER A 127 -7.60 -15.39 -8.89
N ARG A 128 -7.33 -14.28 -9.61
CA ARG A 128 -8.31 -13.68 -10.52
C ARG A 128 -8.42 -14.53 -11.80
N PRO A 129 -9.63 -14.94 -12.20
CA PRO A 129 -9.82 -15.66 -13.45
C PRO A 129 -9.32 -14.81 -14.63
N GLY A 130 -8.34 -15.32 -15.38
CA GLY A 130 -7.65 -14.61 -16.47
C GLY A 130 -6.17 -14.29 -16.19
N ALA A 131 -5.65 -14.52 -14.98
CA ALA A 131 -4.22 -14.46 -14.71
C ALA A 131 -3.51 -15.69 -15.29
N ILE A 132 -2.49 -15.46 -16.12
CA ILE A 132 -1.71 -16.50 -16.81
C ILE A 132 -1.13 -17.46 -15.77
N GLU A 133 -1.31 -18.76 -16.00
CA GLU A 133 -0.80 -19.85 -15.18
C GLU A 133 0.70 -19.66 -14.92
N THR A 134 1.09 -19.56 -13.65
CA THR A 134 2.50 -19.63 -13.24
C THR A 134 3.07 -20.98 -13.69
N GLY A 135 3.74 -20.96 -14.84
CA GLY A 135 4.38 -22.12 -15.43
C GLY A 135 5.55 -22.56 -14.55
N GLU A 136 5.38 -23.69 -13.87
CA GLU A 136 6.45 -24.44 -13.24
C GLU A 136 7.48 -24.83 -14.32
N GLU A 137 8.73 -24.45 -14.08
CA GLU A 137 9.88 -24.69 -14.96
C GLU A 137 10.05 -26.19 -15.21
N ARG A 138 9.54 -26.68 -16.35
CA ARG A 138 9.79 -28.05 -16.80
C ARG A 138 11.17 -28.13 -17.43
N THR A 139 12.15 -28.59 -16.65
CA THR A 139 13.42 -29.10 -17.18
C THR A 139 13.15 -30.18 -18.23
N PRO A 140 13.65 -30.06 -19.48
CA PRO A 140 13.44 -31.07 -20.50
C PRO A 140 14.28 -32.34 -20.18
N PRO A 141 13.73 -33.55 -20.40
CA PRO A 141 14.52 -34.77 -20.28
C PRO A 141 15.55 -34.85 -21.42
N ARG A 142 16.76 -35.29 -21.08
CA ARG A 142 17.78 -35.73 -22.06
C ARG A 142 17.47 -37.14 -22.55
#